data_AF-A0A5B6VE35-F1
#
_entry.id   AF-A0A5B6VE35-F1
#
_cell.length_a   1.000
_cell.length_b   1.000
_cell.length_c   1.000
_cell.angle_alpha   90.00
_cell.angle_beta   90.00
_cell.angle_gamma   90.00
#
_symmetry.space_group_name_H-M   'P 1'
#
loop_
_entity.id
_entity.type
_entity.pdbx_description
1 polymer ?
#
loop_
_entity_poly.entity_id
_entity_poly.type
_entity_poly.pdbx_seq_one_letter_code
_entity_poly.pdbx_strand_id
1 'polypeptide(L)'
;MTLDVMHFNVGTLAKYTGGQVYYYPSFQSGIHGEKLRHELARDLTRETAWEAVMRIRCGKGIRFTSYHGNFMLRSTDLLALPAVDCDKAYAMQLSFEETLLTNQTVYFQVALLYTASCGERRIRVHTAAAPVVADLGAMYRLADTSAIVSLLCRLAIEKTLTNKLEDARNSLQLRIVKALREYRNLYAVQHQLGARMIYPESLKFLCLYGLALSKSVPLKGGYADAQLDERRAAGFTMMALPVKKLLKLLYPSLIRIDEFLLKPSAQTDDFKNIVKRLPLVAESLDSRGLYIYDDGFRFVIWFGRMLSPDIARNLLGPDFAAELSRVMLSKHDNEMSRRLMGILKKLRESDPSYYQLSYLVRQGEQPREGLLLLVNLHEDQMGSTGGYIDWIMQIHRQVQQNA
;
A
#
# COMPACT_ATOMS: atom_id res chain seq x y z
N MET A 1 -26.69 -11.46 -10.74
CA MET A 1 -27.55 -10.72 -9.78
C MET A 1 -27.67 -11.39 -8.41
N THR A 2 -27.72 -12.73 -8.29
CA THR A 2 -27.78 -13.42 -6.97
C THR A 2 -26.42 -13.81 -6.37
N LEU A 3 -25.33 -13.82 -7.14
CA LEU A 3 -23.96 -14.07 -6.65
C LEU A 3 -23.22 -12.77 -6.24
N ASP A 4 -23.57 -11.63 -6.83
CA ASP A 4 -22.95 -10.33 -6.56
C ASP A 4 -23.33 -9.75 -5.18
N VAL A 5 -24.40 -10.27 -4.56
CA VAL A 5 -24.89 -9.82 -3.25
C VAL A 5 -24.17 -10.54 -2.09
N MET A 6 -23.60 -11.73 -2.31
CA MET A 6 -22.95 -12.49 -1.23
C MET A 6 -21.67 -11.81 -0.71
N HIS A 7 -20.79 -11.30 -1.59
CA HIS A 7 -19.52 -10.69 -1.15
C HIS A 7 -19.70 -9.33 -0.46
N PHE A 8 -20.75 -8.57 -0.82
CA PHE A 8 -21.09 -7.32 -0.13
C PHE A 8 -21.41 -7.54 1.36
N ASN A 9 -22.01 -8.70 1.69
CA ASN A 9 -22.39 -9.05 3.06
C ASN A 9 -21.21 -9.62 3.88
N VAL A 10 -20.33 -10.44 3.27
CA VAL A 10 -19.22 -11.08 3.99
C VAL A 10 -18.19 -10.05 4.49
N GLY A 11 -17.82 -9.08 3.64
CA GLY A 11 -16.88 -8.02 4.04
C GLY A 11 -17.42 -7.13 5.15
N THR A 12 -18.74 -6.93 5.20
CA THR A 12 -19.39 -6.11 6.24
C THR A 12 -19.30 -6.79 7.61
N LEU A 13 -19.52 -8.10 7.67
CA LEU A 13 -19.34 -8.86 8.91
C LEU A 13 -17.88 -8.78 9.41
N ALA A 14 -16.92 -9.03 8.51
CA ALA A 14 -15.51 -8.94 8.84
C ALA A 14 -15.10 -7.53 9.28
N LYS A 15 -15.69 -6.48 8.69
CA LYS A 15 -15.44 -5.07 9.08
C LYS A 15 -15.77 -4.83 10.54
N TYR A 16 -16.98 -5.20 10.98
CA TYR A 16 -17.46 -4.89 12.33
C TYR A 16 -16.95 -5.86 13.40
N THR A 17 -16.52 -7.06 13.01
CA THR A 17 -15.94 -8.06 13.92
C THR A 17 -14.43 -7.96 14.07
N GLY A 18 -13.78 -7.09 13.27
CA GLY A 18 -12.32 -7.00 13.23
C GLY A 18 -11.66 -8.19 12.55
N GLY A 19 -12.40 -8.94 11.73
CA GLY A 19 -11.92 -10.07 10.94
C GLY A 19 -11.11 -9.66 9.71
N GLN A 20 -10.79 -10.65 8.87
CA GLN A 20 -10.04 -10.49 7.61
C GLN A 20 -10.83 -11.15 6.47
N VAL A 21 -10.70 -10.64 5.25
CA VAL A 21 -11.25 -11.27 4.04
C VAL A 21 -10.10 -11.60 3.10
N TYR A 22 -9.97 -12.88 2.75
CA TYR A 22 -9.03 -13.37 1.74
C TYR A 22 -9.79 -13.64 0.44
N TYR A 23 -9.37 -13.01 -0.65
CA TYR A 23 -10.03 -13.10 -1.95
C TYR A 23 -9.14 -13.88 -2.93
N TYR A 24 -9.64 -15.02 -3.42
CA TYR A 24 -8.98 -15.88 -4.40
C TYR A 24 -9.88 -16.05 -5.64
N PRO A 25 -9.78 -15.15 -6.63
CA PRO A 25 -10.57 -15.26 -7.85
C PRO A 25 -10.17 -16.53 -8.61
N SER A 26 -11.18 -17.25 -9.12
CA SER A 26 -11.00 -18.47 -9.94
C SER A 26 -9.98 -19.45 -9.34
N PHE A 27 -10.24 -19.89 -8.11
CA PHE A 27 -9.29 -20.69 -7.35
C PHE A 27 -8.85 -21.96 -8.09
N GLN A 28 -7.53 -22.16 -8.20
CA GLN A 28 -6.92 -23.37 -8.73
C GLN A 28 -5.92 -23.90 -7.70
N SER A 29 -6.10 -25.15 -7.27
CA SER A 29 -5.27 -25.74 -6.20
C SER A 29 -3.77 -25.76 -6.54
N GLY A 30 -3.41 -25.96 -7.81
CA GLY A 30 -2.01 -25.91 -8.25
C GLY A 30 -1.39 -24.54 -7.95
N ILE A 31 -2.01 -23.47 -8.45
CA ILE A 31 -1.47 -22.10 -8.39
C ILE A 31 -1.63 -21.48 -6.99
N HIS A 32 -2.81 -21.63 -6.39
CA HIS A 32 -3.18 -20.90 -5.17
C HIS A 32 -3.02 -21.73 -3.89
N GLY A 33 -2.78 -23.04 -3.98
CA GLY A 33 -2.75 -23.93 -2.82
C GLY A 33 -1.73 -23.51 -1.76
N GLU A 34 -0.52 -23.14 -2.18
CA GLU A 34 0.53 -22.68 -1.26
C GLU A 34 0.20 -21.34 -0.61
N LYS A 35 -0.40 -20.41 -1.38
CA LYS A 35 -0.87 -19.12 -0.86
C LYS A 35 -1.93 -19.33 0.23
N LEU A 36 -2.94 -20.15 -0.08
CA LEU A 36 -4.01 -20.48 0.87
C LEU A 36 -3.45 -21.16 2.13
N ARG A 37 -2.54 -22.12 1.97
CA ARG A 37 -1.90 -22.83 3.09
C ARG A 37 -1.15 -21.86 4.00
N HIS A 38 -0.34 -20.96 3.43
CA HIS A 38 0.42 -19.97 4.19
C HIS A 38 -0.50 -18.97 4.89
N GLU A 39 -1.47 -18.40 4.18
CA GLU A 39 -2.37 -17.40 4.74
C GLU A 39 -3.26 -17.99 5.84
N LEU A 40 -3.75 -19.23 5.67
CA LEU A 40 -4.48 -19.96 6.71
C LEU A 40 -3.60 -20.27 7.91
N ALA A 41 -2.38 -20.78 7.69
CA ALA A 41 -1.45 -21.05 8.79
C ALA A 41 -1.12 -19.78 9.57
N ARG A 42 -0.90 -18.65 8.87
CA ARG A 42 -0.66 -17.34 9.48
C ARG A 42 -1.87 -16.84 10.27
N ASP A 43 -3.08 -16.97 9.72
CA ASP A 43 -4.32 -16.57 10.39
C ASP A 43 -4.52 -17.31 11.72
N LEU A 44 -4.21 -18.61 11.74
CA LEU A 44 -4.33 -19.47 12.94
C LEU A 44 -3.21 -19.28 13.96
N THR A 45 -2.02 -18.83 13.54
CA THR A 45 -0.82 -18.79 14.40
C THR A 45 -0.39 -17.38 14.81
N ARG A 46 -0.89 -16.33 14.15
CA ARG A 46 -0.53 -14.94 14.47
C ARG A 46 -1.03 -14.54 15.86
N GLU A 47 -0.32 -13.60 16.47
CA GLU A 47 -0.76 -12.98 17.71
C GLU A 47 -2.11 -12.28 17.48
N THR A 48 -3.12 -12.75 18.20
CA THR A 48 -4.49 -12.27 18.11
C THR A 48 -4.99 -11.94 19.51
N ALA A 49 -5.58 -10.76 19.64
CA ALA A 49 -6.24 -10.27 20.82
C ALA A 49 -7.75 -10.45 20.68
N TRP A 50 -8.37 -11.10 21.66
CA TRP A 50 -9.78 -11.47 21.67
C TRP A 50 -10.59 -10.54 22.56
N GLU A 51 -11.85 -10.32 22.20
CA GLU A 51 -12.80 -9.49 22.95
C GLU A 51 -12.20 -8.13 23.32
N ALA A 52 -11.49 -7.55 22.35
CA ALA A 52 -10.68 -6.39 22.57
C ALA A 52 -11.53 -5.13 22.50
N VAL A 53 -11.19 -4.17 23.37
CA VAL A 53 -11.70 -2.81 23.31
C VAL A 53 -10.53 -1.84 23.34
N MET A 54 -10.54 -0.89 22.43
CA MET A 54 -9.51 0.13 22.32
C MET A 54 -10.10 1.48 22.67
N ARG A 55 -9.40 2.20 23.55
CA ARG A 55 -9.70 3.58 23.91
C ARG A 55 -8.46 4.44 23.72
N ILE A 56 -8.66 5.61 23.14
CA ILE A 56 -7.57 6.53 22.85
C ILE A 56 -7.83 7.81 23.63
N ARG A 57 -6.81 8.24 24.40
CA ARG A 57 -6.83 9.46 25.19
C ARG A 57 -5.78 10.42 24.66
N CYS A 58 -6.05 11.71 24.77
CA CYS A 58 -5.14 12.78 24.40
C CYS A 58 -5.06 13.82 25.53
N GLY A 59 -3.99 14.62 25.51
CA GLY A 59 -3.85 15.76 26.40
C GLY A 59 -4.96 16.80 26.21
N LYS A 60 -5.12 17.68 27.21
CA LYS A 60 -6.13 18.74 27.22
C LYS A 60 -6.05 19.63 25.96
N GLY A 61 -7.21 20.04 25.44
CA GLY A 61 -7.33 20.92 24.28
C GLY A 61 -7.35 20.20 22.93
N ILE A 62 -7.20 18.87 22.93
CA ILE A 62 -7.35 18.02 21.73
C ILE A 62 -8.43 16.98 22.00
N ARG A 63 -9.22 16.67 20.97
CA ARG A 63 -10.12 15.52 20.95
C ARG A 63 -9.99 14.72 19.65
N PHE A 64 -10.32 13.44 19.71
CA PHE A 64 -10.51 12.61 18.52
C PHE A 64 -11.91 12.81 17.95
N THR A 65 -12.01 13.03 16.64
CA THR A 65 -13.27 13.35 15.95
C THR A 65 -13.80 12.22 15.09
N SER A 66 -12.91 11.42 14.51
CA SER A 66 -13.28 10.35 13.60
C SER A 66 -12.25 9.23 13.65
N TYR A 67 -12.72 8.01 13.41
CA TYR A 67 -11.93 6.79 13.47
C TYR A 67 -12.13 6.02 12.17
N HIS A 68 -11.06 5.44 11.64
CA HIS A 68 -11.03 4.82 10.32
C HIS A 68 -10.34 3.45 10.35
N GLY A 69 -11.01 2.44 9.80
CA GLY A 69 -10.54 1.05 9.78
C GLY A 69 -11.67 0.04 9.92
N ASN A 70 -11.30 -1.20 10.19
CA ASN A 70 -12.23 -2.32 10.36
C ASN A 70 -12.47 -2.58 11.85
N PHE A 71 -13.51 -1.95 12.38
CA PHE A 71 -13.96 -2.10 13.77
C PHE A 71 -15.44 -1.73 13.90
N MET A 72 -16.01 -1.97 15.08
CA MET A 72 -17.33 -1.46 15.47
C MET A 72 -17.17 -0.38 16.54
N LEU A 73 -17.83 0.76 16.37
CA LEU A 73 -17.84 1.83 17.37
C LEU A 73 -19.01 1.58 18.35
N ARG A 74 -18.72 1.34 19.64
CA ARG A 74 -19.76 1.11 20.67
C ARG A 74 -20.26 2.40 21.30
N SER A 75 -19.34 3.33 21.56
CA SER A 75 -19.59 4.70 22.02
C SER A 75 -18.66 5.64 21.28
N THR A 76 -18.82 6.95 21.46
CA THR A 76 -18.05 7.99 20.75
C THR A 76 -16.52 7.83 20.84
N ASP A 77 -16.00 7.16 21.86
CA ASP A 77 -14.56 7.01 22.11
C ASP A 77 -14.12 5.55 22.39
N LEU A 78 -15.00 4.56 22.21
CA LEU A 78 -14.73 3.15 22.48
C LEU A 78 -14.87 2.29 21.23
N LEU A 79 -13.73 1.82 20.72
CA LEU A 79 -13.66 0.94 19.56
C LEU A 79 -13.74 -0.50 20.04
N ALA A 80 -14.78 -1.22 19.61
CA ALA A 80 -14.90 -2.65 19.81
C ALA A 80 -14.21 -3.40 18.67
N LEU A 81 -13.33 -4.31 19.08
CA LEU A 81 -12.47 -5.12 18.23
C LEU A 81 -12.60 -6.58 18.69
N PRO A 82 -13.69 -7.30 18.32
CA PRO A 82 -13.90 -8.68 18.77
C PRO A 82 -12.69 -9.59 18.51
N ALA A 83 -12.04 -9.41 17.36
CA ALA A 83 -10.70 -9.92 17.09
C ALA A 83 -9.81 -8.80 16.52
N VAL A 84 -8.57 -8.69 16.99
CA VAL A 84 -7.55 -7.82 16.39
C VAL A 84 -6.21 -8.53 16.41
N ASP A 85 -5.49 -8.48 15.31
CA ASP A 85 -4.18 -9.13 15.16
C ASP A 85 -3.07 -8.13 14.87
N CYS A 86 -1.83 -8.59 14.95
CA CYS A 86 -0.64 -7.77 14.77
C CYS A 86 -0.46 -7.20 13.35
N ASP A 87 -1.23 -7.66 12.36
CA ASP A 87 -1.11 -7.22 10.96
C ASP A 87 -2.10 -6.10 10.59
N LYS A 88 -2.89 -5.60 11.55
CA LYS A 88 -3.89 -4.53 11.35
C LYS A 88 -3.43 -3.18 11.88
N ALA A 89 -3.90 -2.11 11.24
CA ALA A 89 -3.70 -0.73 11.68
C ALA A 89 -4.95 0.14 11.48
N TYR A 90 -5.11 1.08 12.40
CA TYR A 90 -6.23 2.02 12.45
C TYR A 90 -5.70 3.46 12.29
N ALA A 91 -6.55 4.34 11.77
CA ALA A 91 -6.23 5.76 11.68
C ALA A 91 -7.32 6.58 12.37
N MET A 92 -6.95 7.71 12.94
CA MET A 92 -7.88 8.59 13.63
C MET A 92 -7.63 10.04 13.21
N GLN A 93 -8.68 10.84 13.19
CA GLN A 93 -8.61 12.29 13.03
C GLN A 93 -8.77 12.96 14.38
N LEU A 94 -8.03 14.06 14.56
CA LEU A 94 -8.07 14.88 15.77
C LEU A 94 -8.49 16.31 15.42
N SER A 95 -9.07 17.01 16.38
CA SER A 95 -9.37 18.44 16.30
C SER A 95 -8.96 19.13 17.59
N PHE A 96 -8.62 20.41 17.47
CA PHE A 96 -8.44 21.25 18.64
C PHE A 96 -9.81 21.67 19.21
N GLU A 97 -9.94 21.60 20.52
CA GLU A 97 -11.09 22.15 21.26
C GLU A 97 -10.84 23.61 21.65
N GLU A 98 -9.58 23.96 21.89
CA GLU A 98 -9.11 25.31 22.21
C GLU A 98 -8.34 25.88 21.02
N THR A 99 -8.39 27.20 20.80
CA THR A 99 -7.70 27.87 19.67
C THR A 99 -6.18 27.79 19.78
N LEU A 100 -5.64 27.74 21.00
CA LEU A 100 -4.21 27.64 21.27
C LEU A 100 -3.97 26.64 22.39
N LEU A 101 -3.03 25.72 22.18
CA LEU A 101 -2.58 24.81 23.22
C LEU A 101 -1.55 25.52 24.11
N THR A 102 -1.79 25.51 25.42
CA THR A 102 -0.90 26.13 26.42
C THR A 102 0.33 25.28 26.73
N ASN A 103 0.24 23.96 26.53
CA ASN A 103 1.33 23.03 26.78
C ASN A 103 2.26 22.91 25.57
N GLN A 104 3.57 22.88 25.81
CA GLN A 104 4.59 22.67 24.76
C GLN A 104 4.62 21.24 24.20
N THR A 105 3.95 20.29 24.86
CA THR A 105 3.90 18.89 24.46
C THR A 105 2.51 18.35 24.72
N VAL A 106 1.99 17.58 23.77
CA VAL A 106 0.75 16.83 23.93
C VAL A 106 1.07 15.35 23.97
N TYR A 107 0.42 14.65 24.89
CA TYR A 107 0.54 13.22 25.05
C TYR A 107 -0.69 12.52 24.45
N PHE A 108 -0.43 11.39 23.81
CA PHE A 108 -1.43 10.47 23.30
C PHE A 108 -1.23 9.13 23.97
N GLN A 109 -2.32 8.53 24.44
CA GLN A 109 -2.28 7.22 25.06
C GLN A 109 -3.35 6.33 24.43
N VAL A 110 -2.89 5.26 23.78
CA VAL A 110 -3.76 4.20 23.27
C VAL A 110 -3.74 3.05 24.27
N ALA A 111 -4.91 2.68 24.78
CA ALA A 111 -5.08 1.52 25.66
C ALA A 111 -5.94 0.47 24.98
N LEU A 112 -5.37 -0.72 24.79
CA LEU A 112 -6.06 -1.90 24.27
C LEU A 112 -6.24 -2.89 25.42
N LEU A 113 -7.48 -3.07 25.88
CA LEU A 113 -7.86 -4.10 26.84
C LEU A 113 -8.34 -5.32 26.04
N TYR A 114 -7.74 -6.49 26.27
CA TYR A 114 -8.03 -7.70 25.50
C TYR A 114 -7.79 -8.97 26.30
N THR A 115 -8.32 -10.09 25.81
CA THR A 115 -8.00 -11.44 26.29
C THR A 115 -6.98 -12.06 25.34
N ALA A 116 -5.82 -12.46 25.85
CA ALA A 116 -4.80 -13.17 25.07
C ALA A 116 -5.24 -14.61 24.78
N SER A 117 -4.67 -15.25 23.76
CA SER A 117 -5.01 -16.65 23.42
C SER A 117 -4.72 -17.67 24.54
N CYS A 118 -3.90 -17.31 25.54
CA CYS A 118 -3.69 -18.12 26.74
C CYS A 118 -4.77 -17.92 27.83
N GLY A 119 -5.81 -17.13 27.59
CA GLY A 119 -6.92 -16.87 28.52
C GLY A 119 -6.71 -15.70 29.48
N GLU A 120 -5.54 -15.03 29.44
CA GLU A 120 -5.25 -13.89 30.32
C GLU A 120 -5.88 -12.58 29.82
N ARG A 121 -6.52 -11.83 30.73
CA ARG A 121 -6.95 -10.45 30.44
C ARG A 121 -5.77 -9.49 30.61
N ARG A 122 -5.38 -8.81 29.54
CA ARG A 122 -4.22 -7.92 29.48
C ARG A 122 -4.62 -6.52 29.01
N ILE A 123 -3.84 -5.52 29.43
CA ILE A 123 -3.91 -4.16 28.90
C ILE A 123 -2.58 -3.84 28.21
N ARG A 124 -2.61 -3.56 26.91
CA ARG A 124 -1.47 -3.02 26.16
C ARG A 124 -1.63 -1.50 26.06
N VAL A 125 -0.60 -0.77 26.46
CA VAL A 125 -0.61 0.71 26.43
C VAL A 125 0.51 1.20 25.54
N HIS A 126 0.18 2.08 24.59
CA HIS A 126 1.15 2.86 23.84
C HIS A 126 1.00 4.33 24.22
N THR A 127 2.09 4.94 24.65
CA THR A 127 2.15 6.37 24.97
C THR A 127 3.09 7.05 23.98
N ALA A 128 2.61 8.10 23.33
CA ALA A 128 3.39 8.93 22.42
C ALA A 128 3.30 10.39 22.85
N ALA A 129 4.38 11.14 22.65
CA ALA A 129 4.43 12.58 22.91
C ALA A 129 4.71 13.30 21.59
N ALA A 130 3.99 14.39 21.32
CA ALA A 130 4.22 15.25 20.17
C ALA A 130 4.47 16.69 20.63
N PRO A 131 5.51 17.36 20.13
CA PRO A 131 5.77 18.75 20.45
C PRO A 131 4.70 19.64 19.81
N VAL A 132 4.30 20.69 20.52
CA VAL A 132 3.44 21.76 19.99
C VAL A 132 4.34 22.85 19.43
N VAL A 133 4.06 23.25 18.18
CA VAL A 133 4.80 24.30 17.48
C VAL A 133 3.88 25.49 17.21
N ALA A 134 4.44 26.69 17.27
CA ALA A 134 3.71 27.95 17.08
C ALA A 134 3.66 28.40 15.62
N ASP A 135 4.62 27.98 14.78
CA ASP A 135 4.69 28.35 13.38
C ASP A 135 4.32 27.20 12.44
N LEU A 136 3.60 27.55 11.37
CA LEU A 136 3.16 26.59 10.36
C LEU A 136 4.35 25.94 9.61
N GLY A 137 5.46 26.66 9.45
CA GLY A 137 6.68 26.14 8.82
C GLY A 137 7.28 24.95 9.58
N ALA A 138 7.36 25.03 10.91
CA ALA A 138 7.78 23.94 11.78
C ALA A 138 6.84 22.74 11.70
N MET A 139 5.53 22.98 11.64
CA MET A 139 4.54 21.91 11.46
C MET A 139 4.80 21.15 10.16
N TYR A 140 5.02 21.86 9.04
CA TYR A 140 5.35 21.22 7.77
C TYR A 140 6.65 20.43 7.84
N ARG A 141 7.70 20.93 8.49
CA ARG A 141 8.97 20.18 8.64
C ARG A 141 8.80 18.84 9.36
N LEU A 142 7.86 18.76 10.30
CA LEU A 142 7.58 17.54 11.09
C LEU A 142 6.47 16.66 10.50
N ALA A 143 5.89 17.03 9.36
CA ALA A 143 4.80 16.28 8.76
C ALA A 143 5.26 14.91 8.23
N ASP A 144 4.61 13.83 8.68
CA ASP A 144 4.90 12.49 8.16
C ASP A 144 4.02 12.17 6.95
N THR A 145 4.63 12.16 5.75
CA THR A 145 3.96 11.75 4.50
C THR A 145 3.30 10.38 4.62
N SER A 146 3.93 9.43 5.31
CA SER A 146 3.48 8.05 5.41
C SER A 146 2.14 7.96 6.15
N ALA A 147 2.05 8.63 7.29
CA ALA A 147 0.83 8.72 8.08
C ALA A 147 -0.28 9.47 7.32
N ILE A 148 0.05 10.58 6.65
CA ILE A 148 -0.90 11.36 5.84
C ILE A 148 -1.49 10.51 4.72
N VAL A 149 -0.66 9.83 3.93
CA VAL A 149 -1.11 8.94 2.85
C VAL A 149 -1.99 7.82 3.40
N SER A 150 -1.64 7.26 4.55
CA SER A 150 -2.43 6.21 5.20
C SER A 150 -3.83 6.67 5.61
N LEU A 151 -3.96 7.89 6.13
CA LEU A 151 -5.26 8.49 6.44
C LEU A 151 -6.04 8.85 5.16
N LEU A 152 -5.38 9.50 4.19
CA LEU A 152 -6.00 9.87 2.92
C LEU A 152 -6.55 8.66 2.16
N CYS A 153 -5.83 7.53 2.19
CA CYS A 153 -6.28 6.26 1.64
C CYS A 153 -7.62 5.82 2.25
N ARG A 154 -7.72 5.81 3.58
CA ARG A 154 -8.94 5.37 4.27
C ARG A 154 -10.11 6.29 3.98
N LEU A 155 -9.88 7.60 4.02
CA LEU A 155 -10.89 8.60 3.67
C LEU A 155 -11.39 8.46 2.23
N ALA A 156 -10.48 8.21 1.28
CA ALA A 156 -10.85 8.04 -0.11
C ALA A 156 -11.68 6.77 -0.31
N ILE A 157 -11.29 5.65 0.30
CA ILE A 157 -12.04 4.38 0.24
C ILE A 157 -13.42 4.54 0.87
N GLU A 158 -13.52 5.13 2.07
CA GLU A 158 -14.81 5.40 2.71
C GLU A 158 -15.72 6.26 1.84
N LYS A 159 -15.16 7.29 1.17
CA LYS A 159 -15.91 8.14 0.25
C LYS A 159 -16.44 7.37 -0.96
N THR A 160 -15.76 6.32 -1.44
CA THR A 160 -16.29 5.46 -2.51
C THR A 160 -17.53 4.67 -2.11
N LEU A 161 -17.83 4.55 -0.81
CA LEU A 161 -19.03 3.86 -0.32
C LEU A 161 -20.30 4.70 -0.51
N THR A 162 -20.17 6.03 -0.56
CA THR A 162 -21.31 6.97 -0.60
C THR A 162 -21.31 7.88 -1.83
N ASN A 163 -20.19 8.03 -2.52
CA ASN A 163 -20.01 8.95 -3.65
C ASN A 163 -19.45 8.24 -4.89
N LYS A 164 -19.47 8.93 -6.03
CA LYS A 164 -18.84 8.44 -7.26
C LYS A 164 -17.33 8.35 -7.07
N LEU A 165 -16.69 7.43 -7.80
CA LEU A 165 -15.22 7.25 -7.75
C LEU A 165 -14.47 8.53 -8.12
N GLU A 166 -15.00 9.29 -9.08
CA GLU A 166 -14.45 10.57 -9.49
C GLU A 166 -14.45 11.59 -8.34
N ASP A 167 -15.55 11.68 -7.58
CA ASP A 167 -15.65 12.57 -6.42
C ASP A 167 -14.63 12.18 -5.33
N ALA A 168 -14.38 10.88 -5.15
CA ALA A 168 -13.37 10.39 -4.21
C ALA A 168 -11.95 10.81 -4.64
N ARG A 169 -11.59 10.65 -5.91
CA ARG A 169 -10.29 11.10 -6.47
C ARG A 169 -10.14 12.62 -6.40
N ASN A 170 -11.16 13.37 -6.80
CA ASN A 170 -11.16 14.83 -6.72
C ASN A 170 -11.01 15.32 -5.27
N SER A 171 -11.65 14.63 -4.32
CA SER A 171 -11.51 14.95 -2.90
C SER A 171 -10.11 14.70 -2.36
N LEU A 172 -9.44 13.64 -2.81
CA LEU A 172 -8.05 13.35 -2.47
C LEU A 172 -7.12 14.43 -3.05
N GLN A 173 -7.27 14.73 -4.33
CA GLN A 173 -6.52 15.76 -5.03
C GLN A 173 -6.65 17.12 -4.34
N LEU A 174 -7.88 17.53 -4.03
CA LEU A 174 -8.17 18.80 -3.38
C LEU A 174 -7.49 18.94 -2.01
N ARG A 175 -7.38 17.85 -1.24
CA ARG A 175 -6.68 17.87 0.05
C ARG A 175 -5.17 18.10 -0.14
N ILE A 176 -4.56 17.45 -1.14
CA ILE A 176 -3.15 17.64 -1.48
C ILE A 176 -2.91 19.08 -1.95
N VAL A 177 -3.74 19.59 -2.86
CA VAL A 177 -3.65 20.97 -3.37
C VAL A 177 -3.76 21.99 -2.23
N LYS A 178 -4.72 21.82 -1.32
CA LYS A 178 -4.89 22.72 -0.16
C LYS A 178 -3.64 22.74 0.72
N ALA A 179 -3.10 21.57 1.08
CA ALA A 179 -1.88 21.50 1.88
C ALA A 179 -0.70 22.23 1.21
N LEU A 180 -0.47 21.98 -0.08
CA LEU A 180 0.65 22.62 -0.80
C LEU A 180 0.43 24.12 -1.01
N ARG A 181 -0.81 24.56 -1.16
CA ARG A 181 -1.16 25.99 -1.25
C ARG A 181 -0.85 26.73 0.04
N GLU A 182 -1.28 26.21 1.18
CA GLU A 182 -0.98 26.83 2.47
C GLU A 182 0.53 26.94 2.69
N TYR A 183 1.30 25.91 2.33
CA TYR A 183 2.77 25.98 2.40
C TYR A 183 3.33 27.06 1.47
N ARG A 184 2.87 27.14 0.23
CA ARG A 184 3.31 28.17 -0.72
C ARG A 184 3.03 29.57 -0.19
N ASN A 185 1.86 29.81 0.40
CA ASN A 185 1.46 31.12 0.90
C ASN A 185 2.39 31.62 2.03
N LEU A 186 2.96 30.72 2.84
CA LEU A 186 3.98 31.08 3.85
C LEU A 186 5.24 31.71 3.25
N TYR A 187 5.64 31.28 2.05
CA TYR A 187 6.89 31.68 1.41
C TYR A 187 6.68 32.55 0.15
N ALA A 188 5.45 32.98 -0.11
CA ALA A 188 5.09 33.75 -1.31
C ALA A 188 5.85 35.08 -1.42
N VAL A 189 6.20 35.71 -0.29
CA VAL A 189 6.94 36.99 -0.24
C VAL A 189 8.45 36.79 -0.46
N GLN A 190 9.01 35.64 -0.07
CA GLN A 190 10.45 35.37 -0.13
C GLN A 190 10.93 34.86 -1.49
N HIS A 191 10.01 34.36 -2.33
CA HIS A 191 10.34 33.80 -3.63
C HIS A 191 9.58 34.52 -4.74
N GLN A 192 10.27 35.40 -5.48
CA GLN A 192 9.82 35.97 -6.77
C GLN A 192 9.80 34.91 -7.90
N LEU A 193 9.42 33.67 -7.58
CA LEU A 193 9.51 32.50 -8.47
C LEU A 193 8.09 32.04 -8.83
N GLY A 194 7.39 32.82 -9.66
CA GLY A 194 6.01 32.52 -10.07
C GLY A 194 5.82 31.18 -10.80
N ALA A 195 6.90 30.61 -11.34
CA ALA A 195 6.86 29.42 -12.19
C ALA A 195 7.33 28.11 -11.54
N ARG A 196 7.83 28.13 -10.29
CA ARG A 196 8.32 26.90 -9.62
C ARG A 196 7.31 26.40 -8.59
N MET A 197 7.13 25.08 -8.54
CA MET A 197 6.32 24.44 -7.51
C MET A 197 7.11 24.42 -6.19
N ILE A 198 6.58 25.09 -5.18
CA ILE A 198 7.14 25.13 -3.82
C ILE A 198 6.42 24.08 -2.98
N TYR A 199 7.18 23.21 -2.32
CA TYR A 199 6.66 22.17 -1.43
C TYR A 199 7.65 21.91 -0.29
N PRO A 200 7.20 21.40 0.87
CA PRO A 200 8.10 21.06 1.96
C PRO A 200 8.80 19.73 1.70
N GLU A 201 10.06 19.62 2.12
CA GLU A 201 10.89 18.41 1.95
C GLU A 201 10.24 17.17 2.56
N SER A 202 9.57 17.33 3.71
CA SER A 202 8.82 16.28 4.41
C SER A 202 7.67 15.69 3.59
N LEU A 203 7.09 16.47 2.64
CA LEU A 203 5.97 16.09 1.78
C LEU A 203 6.38 15.84 0.31
N LYS A 204 7.67 15.70 0.01
CA LYS A 204 8.15 15.54 -1.37
C LYS A 204 7.52 14.37 -2.14
N PHE A 205 7.15 13.29 -1.43
CA PHE A 205 6.51 12.11 -2.02
C PHE A 205 4.98 12.12 -1.91
N LEU A 206 4.37 13.14 -1.31
CA LEU A 206 2.93 13.21 -1.11
C LEU A 206 2.16 13.18 -2.45
N CYS A 207 2.63 13.93 -3.44
CA CYS A 207 2.01 13.95 -4.77
C CYS A 207 2.12 12.60 -5.48
N LEU A 208 3.28 11.94 -5.37
CA LEU A 208 3.52 10.62 -5.95
C LEU A 208 2.58 9.56 -5.36
N TYR A 209 2.50 9.49 -4.02
CA TYR A 209 1.57 8.58 -3.36
C TYR A 209 0.09 8.95 -3.61
N GLY A 210 -0.22 10.24 -3.75
CA GLY A 210 -1.55 10.71 -4.14
C GLY A 210 -1.97 10.22 -5.53
N LEU A 211 -1.05 10.24 -6.51
CA LEU A 211 -1.27 9.68 -7.84
C LEU A 211 -1.44 8.16 -7.79
N ALA A 212 -0.53 7.46 -7.11
CA ALA A 212 -0.59 6.02 -6.93
C ALA A 212 -1.92 5.58 -6.29
N LEU A 213 -2.36 6.28 -5.24
CA LEU A 213 -3.65 6.05 -4.61
C LEU A 213 -4.81 6.31 -5.59
N SER A 214 -4.76 7.36 -6.40
CA SER A 214 -5.79 7.65 -7.41
C SER A 214 -5.88 6.56 -8.50
N LYS A 215 -4.75 5.92 -8.83
CA LYS A 215 -4.63 4.80 -9.77
C LYS A 215 -4.84 3.41 -9.14
N SER A 216 -4.98 3.34 -7.82
CA SER A 216 -5.14 2.07 -7.09
C SER A 216 -6.48 1.40 -7.40
N VAL A 217 -6.55 0.07 -7.24
CA VAL A 217 -7.74 -0.74 -7.57
C VAL A 217 -9.05 -0.22 -6.97
N PRO A 218 -9.11 0.25 -5.70
CA PRO A 218 -10.32 0.81 -5.14
C PRO A 218 -10.83 2.07 -5.85
N LEU A 219 -9.92 2.90 -6.37
CA LEU A 219 -10.20 4.26 -6.84
C LEU A 219 -10.11 4.44 -8.37
N LYS A 220 -9.40 3.56 -9.08
CA LYS A 220 -9.30 3.61 -10.55
C LYS A 220 -10.68 3.51 -11.19
N GLY A 221 -10.93 4.31 -12.23
CA GLY A 221 -12.25 4.45 -12.84
C GLY A 221 -12.23 4.07 -14.33
N GLY A 222 -13.10 3.13 -14.69
CA GLY A 222 -13.34 2.66 -16.06
C GLY A 222 -14.22 1.41 -16.00
N TYR A 223 -15.15 1.25 -16.94
CA TYR A 223 -16.13 0.14 -16.94
C TYR A 223 -15.45 -1.25 -17.05
N ALA A 224 -14.21 -1.30 -17.54
CA ALA A 224 -13.44 -2.53 -17.76
C ALA A 224 -12.21 -2.68 -16.83
N ASP A 225 -11.98 -1.76 -15.87
CA ASP A 225 -10.67 -1.66 -15.19
C ASP A 225 -10.49 -2.63 -14.01
N ALA A 226 -11.55 -2.99 -13.30
CA ALA A 226 -11.55 -3.96 -12.20
C ALA A 226 -12.96 -4.48 -11.93
N GLN A 227 -13.07 -5.77 -11.61
CA GLN A 227 -14.33 -6.35 -11.17
C GLN A 227 -14.77 -5.75 -9.82
N LEU A 228 -16.08 -5.70 -9.57
CA LEU A 228 -16.63 -5.11 -8.35
C LEU A 228 -16.09 -5.81 -7.09
N ASP A 229 -15.99 -7.14 -7.12
CA ASP A 229 -15.48 -7.95 -6.02
C ASP A 229 -14.00 -7.66 -5.73
N GLU A 230 -13.18 -7.61 -6.78
CA GLU A 230 -11.76 -7.26 -6.67
C GLU A 230 -11.59 -5.86 -6.04
N ARG A 231 -12.38 -4.89 -6.50
CA ARG A 231 -12.39 -3.53 -5.95
C ARG A 231 -12.73 -3.51 -4.47
N ARG A 232 -13.76 -4.26 -4.08
CA ARG A 232 -14.21 -4.34 -2.68
C ARG A 232 -13.18 -5.03 -1.80
N ALA A 233 -12.61 -6.15 -2.25
CA ALA A 233 -11.56 -6.88 -1.53
C ALA A 233 -10.29 -6.02 -1.33
N ALA A 234 -9.86 -5.31 -2.38
CA ALA A 234 -8.72 -4.39 -2.31
C ALA A 234 -9.00 -3.24 -1.32
N GLY A 235 -10.17 -2.62 -1.40
CA GLY A 235 -10.58 -1.54 -0.49
C GLY A 235 -10.64 -2.00 0.97
N PHE A 236 -11.26 -3.15 1.22
CA PHE A 236 -11.35 -3.75 2.55
C PHE A 236 -9.96 -4.02 3.15
N THR A 237 -9.04 -4.55 2.34
CA THR A 237 -7.66 -4.83 2.75
C THR A 237 -6.91 -3.54 3.06
N MET A 238 -6.97 -2.55 2.16
CA MET A 238 -6.29 -1.25 2.32
C MET A 238 -6.78 -0.46 3.55
N MET A 239 -8.02 -0.65 3.99
CA MET A 239 -8.55 -0.05 5.23
C MET A 239 -7.85 -0.56 6.50
N ALA A 240 -7.31 -1.79 6.48
CA ALA A 240 -6.66 -2.43 7.61
C ALA A 240 -5.13 -2.40 7.54
N LEU A 241 -4.52 -2.06 6.41
CA LEU A 241 -3.08 -2.20 6.24
C LEU A 241 -2.26 -1.26 7.15
N PRO A 242 -1.18 -1.77 7.78
CA PRO A 242 -0.13 -0.98 8.39
C PRO A 242 0.52 -0.03 7.38
N VAL A 243 0.97 1.12 7.86
CA VAL A 243 1.51 2.21 7.04
C VAL A 243 2.59 1.71 6.06
N LYS A 244 3.58 0.96 6.55
CA LYS A 244 4.67 0.41 5.73
C LYS A 244 4.17 -0.46 4.57
N LYS A 245 3.17 -1.31 4.83
CA LYS A 245 2.58 -2.21 3.82
C LYS A 245 1.74 -1.46 2.81
N LEU A 246 0.94 -0.51 3.29
CA LEU A 246 0.14 0.33 2.41
C LEU A 246 1.04 1.12 1.45
N LEU A 247 2.14 1.69 1.93
CA LEU A 247 3.09 2.39 1.06
C LEU A 247 3.75 1.46 0.05
N LYS A 248 4.08 0.21 0.44
CA LYS A 248 4.61 -0.81 -0.48
C LYS A 248 3.59 -1.22 -1.55
N LEU A 249 2.32 -1.31 -1.19
CA LEU A 249 1.24 -1.60 -2.13
C LEU A 249 0.99 -0.44 -3.10
N LEU A 250 1.07 0.80 -2.61
CA LEU A 250 0.86 2.01 -3.43
C LEU A 250 2.05 2.32 -4.33
N TYR A 251 3.28 2.18 -3.84
CA TYR A 251 4.48 2.34 -4.66
C TYR A 251 5.39 1.10 -4.48
N PRO A 252 5.11 0.05 -5.27
CA PRO A 252 5.84 -1.22 -5.29
C PRO A 252 7.33 -1.08 -5.57
N SER A 253 8.09 -2.13 -5.23
CA SER A 253 9.51 -2.19 -5.58
C SER A 253 9.70 -2.89 -6.93
N LEU A 254 10.26 -2.18 -7.91
CA LEU A 254 10.76 -2.76 -9.15
C LEU A 254 12.27 -2.97 -9.05
N ILE A 255 12.72 -4.20 -9.25
CA ILE A 255 14.11 -4.62 -9.03
C ILE A 255 14.59 -5.40 -10.25
N ARG A 256 15.70 -4.96 -10.85
CA ARG A 256 16.41 -5.74 -11.87
C ARG A 256 17.26 -6.82 -11.18
N ILE A 257 17.15 -8.08 -11.61
CA ILE A 257 17.77 -9.24 -10.94
C ILE A 257 18.75 -10.03 -11.80
N ASP A 258 18.73 -9.89 -13.13
CA ASP A 258 19.63 -10.62 -14.03
C ASP A 258 21.11 -10.39 -13.68
N GLU A 259 21.50 -9.16 -13.37
CA GLU A 259 22.87 -8.82 -12.97
C GLU A 259 23.32 -9.53 -11.68
N PHE A 260 22.40 -9.75 -10.75
CA PHE A 260 22.69 -10.45 -9.50
C PHE A 260 22.79 -11.96 -9.71
N LEU A 261 21.90 -12.51 -10.53
CA LEU A 261 21.87 -13.93 -10.84
C LEU A 261 23.16 -14.41 -11.52
N LEU A 262 23.75 -13.56 -12.36
CA LEU A 262 24.99 -13.86 -13.10
C LEU A 262 26.27 -13.72 -12.26
N LYS A 263 26.25 -13.01 -11.12
CA LYS A 263 27.46 -12.74 -10.32
C LYS A 263 27.88 -13.96 -9.48
N PRO A 264 28.99 -14.66 -9.77
CA PRO A 264 29.31 -15.95 -9.14
C PRO A 264 29.47 -15.90 -7.61
N SER A 265 29.91 -14.76 -7.05
CA SER A 265 30.24 -14.59 -5.64
C SER A 265 29.16 -13.90 -4.79
N ALA A 266 28.01 -13.51 -5.36
CA ALA A 266 26.99 -12.79 -4.62
C ALA A 266 26.25 -13.76 -3.70
N GLN A 267 26.48 -13.67 -2.39
CA GLN A 267 25.66 -14.41 -1.43
C GLN A 267 24.27 -13.78 -1.39
N THR A 268 23.25 -14.58 -1.10
CA THR A 268 21.87 -14.10 -1.00
C THR A 268 21.72 -13.00 0.07
N ASP A 269 22.66 -12.89 1.03
CA ASP A 269 22.67 -11.84 2.07
C ASP A 269 23.08 -10.46 1.53
N ASP A 270 23.89 -10.43 0.46
CA ASP A 270 24.27 -9.19 -0.20
C ASP A 270 23.13 -8.56 -1.01
N PHE A 271 22.04 -9.30 -1.24
CA PHE A 271 20.89 -8.86 -2.02
C PHE A 271 20.28 -7.57 -1.47
N LYS A 272 20.19 -7.38 -0.15
CA LYS A 272 19.64 -6.14 0.44
C LYS A 272 20.55 -4.93 0.28
N ASN A 273 21.87 -5.13 0.21
CA ASN A 273 22.85 -4.05 0.15
C ASN A 273 23.12 -3.59 -1.30
N ILE A 274 22.86 -4.44 -2.29
CA ILE A 274 23.22 -4.21 -3.70
C ILE A 274 22.00 -3.78 -4.55
N VAL A 275 20.78 -4.01 -4.10
CA VAL A 275 19.59 -3.81 -4.92
C VAL A 275 19.14 -2.35 -4.94
N LYS A 276 19.26 -1.73 -6.12
CA LYS A 276 18.67 -0.42 -6.43
C LYS A 276 17.22 -0.61 -6.87
N ARG A 277 16.28 0.02 -6.15
CA ARG A 277 14.88 0.12 -6.61
C ARG A 277 14.81 1.06 -7.79
N LEU A 278 14.13 0.63 -8.84
CA LEU A 278 13.92 1.41 -10.05
C LEU A 278 12.60 2.18 -9.98
N PRO A 279 12.51 3.36 -10.61
CA PRO A 279 11.24 4.08 -10.76
C PRO A 279 10.21 3.24 -11.54
N LEU A 280 8.94 3.44 -11.21
CA LEU A 280 7.82 2.71 -11.81
C LEU A 280 7.37 3.34 -13.12
N VAL A 281 8.27 3.36 -14.09
CA VAL A 281 8.10 3.82 -15.48
C VAL A 281 8.50 2.73 -16.47
N ALA A 282 7.89 2.71 -17.65
CA ALA A 282 8.18 1.73 -18.71
C ALA A 282 9.63 1.83 -19.19
N GLU A 283 10.21 3.04 -19.17
CA GLU A 283 11.62 3.28 -19.53
C GLU A 283 12.61 2.55 -18.61
N SER A 284 12.21 2.17 -17.38
CA SER A 284 13.03 1.37 -16.46
C SER A 284 13.18 -0.09 -16.91
N LEU A 285 12.31 -0.57 -17.81
CA LEU A 285 12.28 -1.96 -18.29
C LEU A 285 13.09 -2.09 -19.58
N ASP A 286 14.28 -2.68 -19.48
CA ASP A 286 15.10 -3.08 -20.63
C ASP A 286 14.61 -4.43 -21.15
N SER A 287 14.37 -4.53 -22.45
CA SER A 287 13.98 -5.76 -23.14
C SER A 287 14.96 -6.93 -22.97
N ARG A 288 16.20 -6.68 -22.51
CA ARG A 288 17.22 -7.71 -22.22
C ARG A 288 17.27 -8.11 -20.75
N GLY A 289 16.54 -7.42 -19.87
CA GLY A 289 16.61 -7.62 -18.43
C GLY A 289 15.59 -8.62 -17.88
N LEU A 290 15.80 -8.98 -16.61
CA LEU A 290 14.88 -9.78 -15.81
C LEU A 290 14.54 -8.98 -14.55
N TYR A 291 13.25 -8.81 -14.27
CA TYR A 291 12.80 -7.91 -13.21
C TYR A 291 11.85 -8.63 -12.25
N ILE A 292 11.92 -8.25 -10.97
CA ILE A 292 10.91 -8.57 -9.96
C ILE A 292 10.19 -7.27 -9.60
N TYR A 293 8.87 -7.29 -9.76
CA TYR A 293 7.97 -6.32 -9.17
C TYR A 293 7.36 -6.92 -7.90
N ASP A 294 7.44 -6.20 -6.78
CA ASP A 294 6.98 -6.62 -5.46
C ASP A 294 6.10 -5.54 -4.82
N ASP A 295 4.79 -5.80 -4.77
CA ASP A 295 3.78 -4.95 -4.12
C ASP A 295 3.42 -5.40 -2.69
N GLY A 296 4.08 -6.46 -2.19
CA GLY A 296 3.81 -7.07 -0.89
C GLY A 296 2.69 -8.11 -0.87
N PHE A 297 1.92 -8.28 -1.95
CA PHE A 297 0.87 -9.31 -2.10
C PHE A 297 1.14 -10.30 -3.22
N ARG A 298 1.93 -9.90 -4.21
CA ARG A 298 2.37 -10.72 -5.33
C ARG A 298 3.78 -10.33 -5.78
N PHE A 299 4.45 -11.28 -6.39
CA PHE A 299 5.65 -11.04 -7.16
C PHE A 299 5.29 -11.17 -8.64
N VAL A 300 5.64 -10.18 -9.45
CA VAL A 300 5.58 -10.30 -10.91
C VAL A 300 7.01 -10.38 -11.41
N ILE A 301 7.36 -11.54 -11.97
CA ILE A 301 8.68 -11.80 -12.56
C ILE A 301 8.54 -11.56 -14.06
N TRP A 302 9.11 -10.46 -14.52
CA TRP A 302 8.99 -10.00 -15.90
C TRP A 302 10.26 -10.37 -16.68
N PHE A 303 10.05 -11.07 -17.79
CA PHE A 303 11.09 -11.52 -18.71
C PHE A 303 11.09 -10.62 -19.95
N GLY A 304 12.18 -9.90 -20.16
CA GLY A 304 12.37 -9.13 -21.38
C GLY A 304 12.38 -10.02 -22.63
N ARG A 305 11.87 -9.51 -23.76
CA ARG A 305 11.76 -10.25 -25.02
C ARG A 305 13.13 -10.67 -25.59
N MET A 306 14.16 -9.88 -25.30
CA MET A 306 15.55 -10.08 -25.72
C MET A 306 16.42 -10.65 -24.59
N LEU A 307 15.82 -11.14 -23.50
CA LEU A 307 16.56 -11.82 -22.44
C LEU A 307 17.24 -13.07 -23.00
N SER A 308 18.48 -13.34 -22.57
CA SER A 308 19.22 -14.52 -23.01
C SER A 308 18.40 -15.80 -22.77
N PRO A 309 18.21 -16.65 -23.81
CA PRO A 309 17.51 -17.92 -23.68
C PRO A 309 18.12 -18.83 -22.61
N ASP A 310 19.42 -18.73 -22.36
CA ASP A 310 20.11 -19.53 -21.35
C ASP A 310 19.68 -19.15 -19.92
N ILE A 311 19.48 -17.85 -19.65
CA ILE A 311 18.95 -17.38 -18.37
C ILE A 311 17.53 -17.94 -18.18
N ALA A 312 16.67 -17.76 -19.18
CA ALA A 312 15.30 -18.21 -19.11
C ALA A 312 15.19 -19.75 -18.99
N ARG A 313 16.03 -20.52 -19.70
CA ARG A 313 16.06 -21.99 -19.60
C ARG A 313 16.54 -22.46 -18.22
N ASN A 314 17.55 -21.80 -17.64
CA ASN A 314 18.00 -22.12 -16.29
C ASN A 314 16.92 -21.82 -15.24
N LEU A 315 16.12 -20.77 -15.43
CA LEU A 315 15.08 -20.39 -14.47
C LEU A 315 13.78 -21.18 -14.61
N LEU A 316 13.37 -21.54 -15.83
CA LEU A 316 12.09 -22.22 -16.12
C LEU A 316 12.25 -23.74 -16.30
N GLY A 317 13.48 -24.22 -16.54
CA GLY A 317 13.77 -25.64 -16.73
C GLY A 317 12.93 -26.27 -17.86
N PRO A 318 12.22 -27.38 -17.60
CA PRO A 318 11.40 -28.08 -18.61
C PRO A 318 10.24 -27.22 -19.13
N ASP A 319 9.80 -26.23 -18.35
CA ASP A 319 8.67 -25.36 -18.69
C ASP A 319 9.09 -24.14 -19.55
N PHE A 320 10.34 -24.10 -20.03
CA PHE A 320 10.85 -23.00 -20.86
C PHE A 320 9.98 -22.72 -22.10
N ALA A 321 9.46 -23.78 -22.73
CA ALA A 321 8.61 -23.69 -23.92
C ALA A 321 7.12 -23.54 -23.58
N ALA A 322 6.74 -23.68 -22.31
CA ALA A 322 5.35 -23.61 -21.88
C ALA A 322 4.83 -22.16 -21.83
N GLU A 323 3.51 -22.02 -21.84
CA GLU A 323 2.83 -20.75 -21.59
C GLU A 323 3.06 -20.32 -20.14
N LEU A 324 3.71 -19.18 -19.92
CA LEU A 324 4.10 -18.71 -18.58
C LEU A 324 2.94 -18.54 -17.61
N SER A 325 1.71 -18.39 -18.12
CA SER A 325 0.50 -18.34 -17.31
C SER A 325 0.25 -19.60 -16.48
N ARG A 326 0.76 -20.76 -16.94
CA ARG A 326 0.60 -22.08 -16.31
C ARG A 326 1.83 -22.55 -15.56
N VAL A 327 2.96 -21.86 -15.73
CA VAL A 327 4.23 -22.26 -15.13
C VAL A 327 4.27 -21.83 -13.68
N MET A 328 4.47 -22.81 -12.80
CA MET A 328 4.72 -22.55 -11.38
C MET A 328 6.22 -22.52 -11.13
N LEU A 329 6.70 -21.41 -10.57
CA LEU A 329 8.11 -21.27 -10.26
C LEU A 329 8.52 -22.31 -9.21
N SER A 330 9.44 -23.18 -9.58
CA SER A 330 9.99 -24.23 -8.71
C SER A 330 11.52 -24.17 -8.68
N LYS A 331 12.10 -24.75 -7.63
CA LYS A 331 13.55 -24.82 -7.48
C LYS A 331 14.08 -25.93 -8.40
N HIS A 332 14.93 -25.56 -9.34
CA HIS A 332 15.63 -26.49 -10.23
C HIS A 332 17.06 -26.76 -9.74
N ASP A 333 17.67 -27.83 -10.26
CA ASP A 333 19.05 -28.21 -9.94
C ASP A 333 20.08 -27.36 -10.70
N ASN A 334 20.01 -26.05 -10.51
CA ASN A 334 21.01 -25.11 -11.01
C ASN A 334 21.14 -23.92 -10.05
N GLU A 335 22.33 -23.33 -10.06
CA GLU A 335 22.68 -22.25 -9.13
C GLU A 335 21.81 -20.99 -9.32
N MET A 336 21.41 -20.69 -10.56
CA MET A 336 20.60 -19.51 -10.90
C MET A 336 19.18 -19.59 -10.32
N SER A 337 18.51 -20.74 -10.50
CA SER A 337 17.19 -21.02 -9.91
C SER A 337 17.27 -21.03 -8.39
N ARG A 338 18.31 -21.63 -7.80
CA ARG A 338 18.56 -21.60 -6.35
C ARG A 338 18.66 -20.18 -5.81
N ARG A 339 19.37 -19.30 -6.51
CA ARG A 339 19.50 -17.88 -6.15
C ARG A 339 18.19 -17.13 -6.26
N LEU A 340 17.45 -17.29 -7.36
CA LEU A 340 16.13 -16.67 -7.52
C LEU A 340 15.18 -17.08 -6.39
N MET A 341 15.09 -18.38 -6.10
CA MET A 341 14.25 -18.89 -5.01
C MET A 341 14.71 -18.37 -3.64
N GLY A 342 16.03 -18.25 -3.43
CA GLY A 342 16.60 -17.63 -2.22
C GLY A 342 16.20 -16.16 -2.06
N ILE A 343 16.24 -15.38 -3.15
CA ILE A 343 15.78 -13.97 -3.16
C ILE A 343 14.30 -13.89 -2.78
N LEU A 344 13.45 -14.65 -3.45
CA LEU A 344 12.00 -14.65 -3.19
C LEU A 344 11.68 -15.07 -1.75
N LYS A 345 12.43 -16.05 -1.21
CA LYS A 345 12.32 -16.46 0.18
C LYS A 345 12.68 -15.33 1.13
N LYS A 346 13.80 -14.64 0.92
CA LYS A 346 14.21 -13.50 1.76
C LYS A 346 13.24 -12.33 1.70
N LEU A 347 12.65 -12.07 0.54
CA LEU A 347 11.60 -11.05 0.39
C LEU A 347 10.36 -11.43 1.20
N ARG A 348 9.91 -12.69 1.15
CA ARG A 348 8.80 -13.21 1.97
C ARG A 348 9.10 -13.17 3.47
N GLU A 349 10.30 -13.56 3.88
CA GLU A 349 10.73 -13.53 5.29
C GLU A 349 10.74 -12.11 5.88
N SER A 350 10.89 -11.08 5.03
CA SER A 350 10.86 -9.68 5.49
C SER A 350 9.46 -9.22 5.94
N ASP A 351 8.40 -9.88 5.46
CA ASP A 351 7.01 -9.59 5.80
C ASP A 351 6.13 -10.85 5.61
N PRO A 352 5.94 -11.67 6.66
CA PRO A 352 5.27 -12.95 6.55
C PRO A 352 3.74 -12.86 6.57
N SER A 353 3.16 -11.66 6.68
CA SER A 353 1.73 -11.50 6.93
C SER A 353 0.84 -11.84 5.73
N TYR A 354 1.38 -11.77 4.52
CA TYR A 354 0.73 -12.22 3.29
C TYR A 354 1.70 -13.07 2.49
N TYR A 355 1.17 -14.00 1.71
CA TYR A 355 2.00 -14.79 0.81
C TYR A 355 2.05 -14.15 -0.56
N GLN A 356 3.25 -13.68 -0.96
CA GLN A 356 3.46 -13.12 -2.28
C GLN A 356 3.49 -14.21 -3.34
N LEU A 357 2.36 -14.39 -4.02
CA LEU A 357 2.22 -15.33 -5.13
C LEU A 357 3.03 -14.85 -6.35
N SER A 358 3.81 -15.75 -6.94
CA SER A 358 4.67 -15.44 -8.07
C SER A 358 3.91 -15.61 -9.38
N TYR A 359 3.88 -14.55 -10.19
CA TYR A 359 3.39 -14.54 -11.55
C TYR A 359 4.55 -14.36 -12.51
N LEU A 360 4.63 -15.20 -13.53
CA LEU A 360 5.59 -15.06 -14.62
C LEU A 360 4.91 -14.35 -15.79
N VAL A 361 5.65 -13.46 -16.45
CA VAL A 361 5.16 -12.73 -17.62
C VAL A 361 6.30 -12.41 -18.58
N ARG A 362 6.06 -12.56 -19.88
CA ARG A 362 6.99 -12.15 -20.95
C ARG A 362 6.59 -10.81 -21.54
N GLN A 363 7.58 -10.03 -21.96
CA GLN A 363 7.35 -8.81 -22.71
C GLN A 363 6.61 -9.11 -24.03
N GLY A 364 5.50 -8.41 -24.26
CA GLY A 364 4.61 -8.62 -25.40
C GLY A 364 3.48 -9.63 -25.17
N GLU A 365 3.41 -10.29 -24.01
CA GLU A 365 2.34 -11.22 -23.65
C GLU A 365 1.07 -10.47 -23.20
N GLN A 366 0.35 -9.89 -24.15
CA GLN A 366 -0.89 -9.14 -23.88
C GLN A 366 -2.10 -10.09 -23.83
N PRO A 367 -3.11 -9.83 -22.95
CA PRO A 367 -3.24 -8.70 -22.02
C PRO A 367 -2.53 -8.89 -20.67
N ARG A 368 -1.84 -10.01 -20.45
CA ARG A 368 -1.27 -10.39 -19.15
C ARG A 368 -0.22 -9.40 -18.65
N GLU A 369 0.70 -8.98 -19.51
CA GLU A 369 1.71 -7.97 -19.22
C GLU A 369 1.07 -6.63 -18.82
N GLY A 370 0.07 -6.19 -19.59
CA GLY A 370 -0.71 -5.00 -19.30
C GLY A 370 -1.34 -5.03 -17.91
N LEU A 371 -2.03 -6.13 -17.58
CA LEU A 371 -2.80 -6.28 -16.34
C LEU A 371 -1.94 -6.51 -15.09
N LEU A 372 -0.82 -7.23 -15.22
CA LEU A 372 0.02 -7.58 -14.07
C LEU A 372 1.08 -6.52 -13.77
N LEU A 373 1.66 -5.89 -14.79
CA LEU A 373 2.79 -4.98 -14.63
C LEU A 373 2.50 -3.56 -15.14
N LEU A 374 2.19 -3.38 -16.43
CA LEU A 374 2.20 -2.04 -17.04
C LEU A 374 1.17 -1.10 -16.41
N VAL A 375 -0.02 -1.60 -16.04
CA VAL A 375 -1.05 -0.82 -15.32
C VAL A 375 -0.57 -0.31 -13.94
N ASN A 376 0.44 -0.96 -13.37
CA ASN A 376 1.00 -0.61 -12.06
C ASN A 376 2.31 0.19 -12.16
N LEU A 377 2.74 0.57 -13.37
CA LEU A 377 3.79 1.57 -13.60
C LEU A 377 3.18 2.97 -13.40
N HIS A 378 3.00 3.33 -12.12
CA HIS A 378 2.15 4.46 -11.71
C HIS A 378 2.57 5.82 -12.28
N GLU A 379 3.83 5.97 -12.68
CA GLU A 379 4.34 7.22 -13.23
C GLU A 379 3.99 7.41 -14.71
N ASP A 380 3.68 6.33 -15.42
CA ASP A 380 3.28 6.38 -16.83
C ASP A 380 1.81 6.79 -17.00
N GLN A 381 1.49 7.28 -18.19
CA GLN A 381 0.12 7.53 -18.59
C GLN A 381 -0.63 6.20 -18.78
N MET A 382 -1.80 6.08 -18.17
CA MET A 382 -2.64 4.89 -18.25
C MET A 382 -4.07 5.26 -18.65
N GLY A 383 -4.44 4.92 -19.89
CA GLY A 383 -5.74 5.25 -20.46
C GLY A 383 -6.01 6.76 -20.43
N SER A 384 -7.11 7.17 -19.80
CA SER A 384 -7.48 8.58 -19.61
C SER A 384 -6.79 9.28 -18.44
N THR A 385 -6.06 8.54 -17.59
CA THR A 385 -5.36 9.12 -16.44
C THR A 385 -3.93 9.48 -16.84
N GLY A 386 -3.56 10.76 -16.65
CA GLY A 386 -2.24 11.30 -16.98
C GLY A 386 -1.08 10.62 -16.24
N GLY A 387 0.13 10.84 -16.77
CA GLY A 387 1.37 10.43 -16.11
C GLY A 387 1.70 11.27 -14.88
N TYR A 388 2.83 10.99 -14.24
CA TYR A 388 3.28 11.75 -13.06
C TYR A 388 3.51 13.24 -13.39
N ILE A 389 4.09 13.53 -14.55
CA ILE A 389 4.35 14.92 -14.98
C ILE A 389 3.03 15.68 -15.16
N ASP A 390 2.04 15.10 -15.82
CA ASP A 390 0.71 15.70 -16.00
C ASP A 390 0.01 15.96 -14.67
N TRP A 391 0.10 14.99 -13.75
CA TRP A 391 -0.44 15.11 -12.41
C TRP A 391 0.19 16.27 -11.65
N ILE A 392 1.51 16.39 -11.66
CA ILE A 392 2.22 17.49 -11.00
C ILE A 392 1.86 18.84 -11.64
N MET A 393 1.77 18.92 -12.97
CA MET A 393 1.33 20.13 -13.66
C MET A 393 -0.10 20.53 -13.27
N GLN A 394 -1.00 19.55 -13.17
CA GLN A 394 -2.38 19.78 -12.75
C GLN A 394 -2.45 20.29 -11.31
N ILE A 395 -1.73 19.66 -10.38
CA ILE A 395 -1.63 20.10 -8.98
C ILE A 395 -1.07 21.52 -8.92
N HIS A 396 0.02 21.79 -9.66
CA HIS A 396 0.67 23.10 -9.68
C HIS A 396 -0.28 24.22 -10.17
N ARG A 397 -1.01 23.97 -11.27
CA ARG A 397 -2.03 24.90 -11.78
C ARG A 397 -3.12 25.17 -10.74
N GLN A 398 -3.62 24.15 -10.06
CA GLN A 398 -4.66 24.34 -9.02
C GLN A 398 -4.12 25.03 -7.76
N VAL A 399 -2.85 24.84 -7.42
CA VAL A 399 -2.18 25.59 -6.35
C VAL A 399 -2.06 27.07 -6.73
N GLN A 400 -1.93 27.41 -8.02
CA GLN A 400 -1.91 28.79 -8.53
C GLN A 400 -3.28 29.44 -8.70
N GLN A 401 -4.29 28.70 -9.16
CA GLN A 401 -5.58 29.27 -9.61
C GLN A 401 -6.49 29.84 -8.51
N ASN A 402 -6.28 29.46 -7.24
CA ASN A 402 -7.06 30.02 -6.13
C ASN A 402 -6.13 30.72 -5.11
N ALA A 403 -5.13 31.43 -5.62
CA ALA A 403 -4.31 32.37 -4.85
C ALA A 403 -4.96 33.75 -4.84
#